data_AF-A0A1V6CCN3-F1
#
_entry.id   AF-A0A1V6CCN3-F1
#
_cell.length_a   1.000
_cell.length_b   1.000
_cell.length_c   1.000
_cell.angle_alpha   90.00
_cell.angle_beta   90.00
_cell.angle_gamma   90.00
#
_symmetry.space_group_name_H-M   'P 1'
#
loop_
_entity.id
_entity.type
_entity.pdbx_description
1 polymer ?
#
loop_
_entity_poly.entity_id
_entity_poly.type
_entity_poly.pdbx_seq_one_letter_code
_entity_poly.pdbx_strand_id
1 'polypeptide(L)'
;MAKPDLIKPNIWELQRLISEKIRRFDQIKCAGQYFLNNGINFVLITMGKNGSLGFSKQGCFYVKVPQVQCLNSVGCGDAFLGGFVLKFSKTKNFAESLRYAASAGTAKASRFDTDIPEIEDVKKILKKVSIQTLDALSERTKKQLLREMPEKKSIKGL
;
A
#
# COMPACT_ATOMS: atom_id res chain seq x y z
N MET A 1 18.10 0.14 -18.14
CA MET A 1 17.37 -0.05 -16.86
C MET A 1 16.16 -0.94 -17.10
N ALA A 2 15.92 -1.92 -16.24
CA ALA A 2 14.71 -2.74 -16.30
C ALA A 2 13.46 -1.85 -16.06
N LYS A 3 12.38 -2.11 -16.81
CA LYS A 3 11.10 -1.41 -16.69
C LYS A 3 10.03 -2.44 -16.30
N PRO A 4 9.87 -2.75 -15.00
CA PRO A 4 8.81 -3.63 -14.57
C PRO A 4 7.45 -2.96 -14.78
N ASP A 5 6.42 -3.75 -15.11
CA ASP A 5 5.05 -3.25 -15.20
C ASP A 5 4.52 -2.73 -13.86
N LEU A 6 5.01 -3.31 -12.76
CA LEU A 6 4.53 -3.03 -11.41
C LEU A 6 5.69 -2.93 -10.43
N ILE A 7 5.64 -1.95 -9.54
CA ILE A 7 6.47 -1.90 -8.32
C ILE A 7 5.59 -1.82 -7.08
N LYS A 8 6.01 -2.46 -5.98
CA LYS A 8 5.31 -2.43 -4.69
C LYS A 8 6.23 -2.04 -3.53
N PRO A 9 6.82 -0.85 -3.50
CA PRO A 9 7.61 -0.45 -2.35
C PRO A 9 6.72 -0.24 -1.12
N ASN A 10 7.20 -0.60 0.07
CA ASN A 10 6.69 0.04 1.28
C ASN A 10 7.26 1.47 1.43
N ILE A 11 6.77 2.24 2.39
CA ILE A 11 7.22 3.63 2.55
C ILE A 11 8.73 3.79 2.82
N TRP A 12 9.36 2.79 3.44
CA TRP A 12 10.80 2.79 3.69
C TRP A 12 11.61 2.52 2.43
N GLU A 13 11.19 1.52 1.66
CA GLU A 13 11.75 1.20 0.36
C GLU A 13 11.59 2.39 -0.60
N LEU A 14 10.44 3.07 -0.57
CA LEU A 14 10.22 4.25 -1.41
C LEU A 14 11.25 5.35 -1.12
N GLN A 15 11.47 5.70 0.15
CA GLN A 15 12.49 6.68 0.54
C GLN A 15 13.90 6.30 0.06
N ARG A 16 14.23 5.00 0.10
CA ARG A 16 15.50 4.49 -0.42
C ARG A 16 15.57 4.61 -1.95
N LEU A 17 14.49 4.27 -2.65
CA LEU A 17 14.40 4.34 -4.11
C LEU A 17 14.55 5.77 -4.63
N ILE A 18 13.97 6.75 -3.94
CA ILE A 18 14.07 8.18 -4.32
C ILE A 18 15.27 8.90 -3.69
N SER A 19 16.06 8.21 -2.85
CA SER A 19 17.17 8.80 -2.09
C SER A 19 16.81 10.07 -1.31
N GLU A 20 15.57 10.14 -0.79
CA GLU A 20 15.02 11.30 -0.10
C GLU A 20 14.15 10.87 1.08
N LYS A 21 14.17 11.67 2.17
CA LYS A 21 13.25 11.49 3.30
C LYS A 21 11.89 12.11 2.99
N ILE A 22 10.83 11.35 3.22
CA ILE A 22 9.46 11.82 3.07
C ILE A 22 9.07 12.59 4.34
N ARG A 23 8.88 13.89 4.18
CA ARG A 23 8.47 14.86 5.20
C ARG A 23 7.13 15.51 4.90
N ARG A 24 6.58 15.28 3.71
CA ARG A 24 5.29 15.79 3.23
C ARG A 24 4.58 14.71 2.44
N PHE A 25 3.26 14.66 2.57
CA PHE A 25 2.44 13.73 1.78
C PHE A 25 2.64 13.91 0.27
N ASP A 26 2.81 15.16 -0.19
CA ASP A 26 3.02 15.48 -1.60
C ASP A 26 4.27 14.82 -2.19
N GLN A 27 5.32 14.59 -1.40
CA GLN A 27 6.52 13.88 -1.89
C GLN A 27 6.18 12.44 -2.29
N ILE A 28 5.25 11.79 -1.59
CA ILE A 28 4.78 10.44 -1.94
C ILE A 28 4.01 10.47 -3.27
N LYS A 29 3.13 11.48 -3.43
CA LYS A 29 2.36 11.69 -4.66
C LYS A 29 3.28 11.93 -5.85
N CYS A 30 4.26 12.83 -5.70
CA CYS A 30 5.27 13.13 -6.71
C CYS A 30 6.09 11.89 -7.06
N ALA A 31 6.55 11.11 -6.08
CA ALA A 31 7.30 9.88 -6.32
C ALA A 31 6.48 8.85 -7.10
N GLY A 32 5.22 8.61 -6.72
CA GLY A 32 4.33 7.70 -7.44
C GLY A 32 4.09 8.14 -8.89
N GLN A 33 3.84 9.43 -9.11
CA GLN A 33 3.66 10.00 -10.45
C GLN A 33 4.94 9.97 -11.29
N TYR A 34 6.10 10.21 -10.68
CA TYR A 34 7.39 10.09 -11.34
C TYR A 34 7.58 8.69 -11.91
N PHE A 35 7.36 7.64 -11.12
CA PHE A 35 7.49 6.26 -11.58
C PHE A 35 6.51 5.92 -12.70
N LEU A 36 5.25 6.38 -12.61
CA LEU A 36 4.28 6.23 -13.70
C LEU A 36 4.74 6.88 -15.00
N ASN A 37 5.19 8.14 -14.93
CA ASN A 37 5.62 8.92 -16.09
C ASN A 37 6.90 8.35 -16.73
N ASN A 38 7.69 7.58 -15.98
CA ASN A 38 8.87 6.87 -16.47
C ASN A 38 8.58 5.46 -17.00
N GLY A 39 7.29 5.11 -17.18
CA GLY A 39 6.86 3.92 -17.91
C GLY A 39 6.46 2.72 -17.04
N ILE A 40 6.38 2.87 -15.72
CA ILE A 40 5.81 1.84 -14.84
C ILE A 40 4.28 1.97 -14.90
N ASN A 41 3.56 0.86 -15.10
CA ASN A 41 2.10 0.90 -15.25
C ASN A 41 1.37 0.95 -13.89
N PHE A 42 1.94 0.33 -12.86
CA PHE A 42 1.36 0.24 -11.52
C PHE A 42 2.39 0.53 -10.43
N VAL A 43 2.11 1.52 -9.58
CA VAL A 43 2.93 1.83 -8.41
C VAL A 43 2.08 1.66 -7.16
N LEU A 44 2.43 0.70 -6.32
CA LEU A 44 1.67 0.32 -5.12
C LEU A 44 2.50 0.61 -3.87
N ILE A 45 2.18 1.67 -3.14
CA ILE A 45 2.94 2.10 -1.96
C ILE A 45 2.21 1.67 -0.69
N THR A 46 2.77 0.73 0.06
CA THR A 46 2.17 0.23 1.31
C THR A 46 2.68 0.99 2.54
N MET A 47 1.77 1.32 3.47
CA MET A 47 2.05 2.09 4.69
C MET A 47 1.59 1.36 5.97
N GLY A 48 1.55 0.02 5.94
CA GLY A 48 1.15 -0.80 7.09
C GLY A 48 -0.28 -0.51 7.55
N LYS A 49 -0.46 -0.23 8.85
CA LYS A 49 -1.76 0.11 9.45
C LYS A 49 -2.43 1.35 8.83
N ASN A 50 -1.66 2.17 8.11
CA ASN A 50 -2.15 3.36 7.42
C ASN A 50 -2.66 3.04 6.00
N GLY A 51 -2.69 1.76 5.61
CA GLY A 51 -3.22 1.32 4.33
C GLY A 51 -2.22 1.46 3.19
N SER A 52 -2.68 1.93 2.03
CA SER A 52 -1.84 2.00 0.82
C SER A 52 -2.25 3.11 -0.12
N LEU A 53 -1.29 3.52 -0.97
CA LEU A 53 -1.49 4.41 -2.11
C LEU A 53 -1.26 3.62 -3.39
N GLY A 54 -2.07 3.86 -4.41
CA GLY A 54 -1.91 3.24 -5.72
C GLY A 54 -1.95 4.27 -6.82
N PHE A 55 -1.06 4.11 -7.80
CA PHE A 55 -0.96 4.97 -8.97
C PHE A 55 -1.03 4.10 -10.22
N SER A 56 -1.90 4.47 -11.16
CA SER A 56 -1.98 3.90 -12.50
C SER A 56 -2.58 4.91 -13.48
N LYS A 57 -2.65 4.53 -14.76
CA LYS A 57 -3.41 5.29 -15.78
C LYS A 57 -4.91 5.41 -15.47
N GLN A 58 -5.47 4.50 -14.66
CA GLN A 58 -6.89 4.56 -14.24
C GLN A 58 -7.12 5.54 -13.07
N GLY A 59 -6.06 6.09 -12.49
CA GLY A 59 -6.14 7.08 -11.42
C GLY A 59 -5.18 6.81 -10.27
N CYS A 60 -5.20 7.76 -9.33
CA CYS A 60 -4.41 7.70 -8.11
C CYS A 60 -5.34 7.62 -6.90
N PHE A 61 -5.12 6.62 -6.04
CA PHE A 61 -6.04 6.28 -4.96
C PHE A 61 -5.33 6.12 -3.63
N TYR A 62 -6.04 6.45 -2.56
CA TYR A 62 -5.71 6.06 -1.19
C TYR A 62 -6.71 5.03 -0.70
N VAL A 63 -6.20 3.96 -0.11
CA VAL A 63 -6.98 2.90 0.51
C VAL A 63 -6.72 2.90 2.01
N LYS A 64 -7.78 3.13 2.78
CA LYS A 64 -7.76 3.07 4.25
C LYS A 64 -8.26 1.69 4.70
N VAL A 65 -7.48 1.06 5.56
CA VAL A 65 -7.80 -0.25 6.14
C VAL A 65 -8.32 -0.11 7.58
N PRO A 66 -9.10 -1.07 8.09
CA PRO A 66 -9.45 -1.10 9.50
C PRO A 66 -8.21 -1.29 10.36
N GLN A 67 -8.21 -0.74 11.58
CA GLN A 67 -7.20 -1.09 12.57
C GLN A 67 -7.43 -2.53 13.02
N VAL A 68 -6.37 -3.33 12.98
CA VAL A 68 -6.35 -4.73 13.46
C VAL A 68 -5.13 -4.90 14.38
N GLN A 69 -5.20 -5.87 15.28
CA GLN A 69 -4.02 -6.28 16.03
C GLN A 69 -3.04 -6.92 15.04
N CYS A 70 -1.85 -6.33 14.90
CA CYS A 70 -0.79 -6.90 14.07
C CYS A 70 -0.10 -8.01 14.87
N LEU A 71 -0.42 -9.27 14.54
CA LEU A 71 0.21 -10.43 15.16
C LEU A 71 1.51 -10.80 14.44
N ASN A 72 1.51 -10.76 13.11
CA ASN A 72 2.69 -11.04 12.30
C ASN A 72 2.69 -10.16 11.03
N SER A 73 3.82 -9.52 10.73
CA SER A 73 3.97 -8.67 9.53
C SER A 73 4.64 -9.39 8.35
N VAL A 74 5.22 -10.56 8.58
CA VAL A 74 5.85 -11.38 7.55
C VAL A 74 4.79 -11.85 6.55
N GLY A 75 5.08 -11.72 5.26
CA GLY A 75 4.17 -12.12 4.17
C GLY A 75 3.01 -11.17 3.90
N CYS A 76 2.81 -10.09 4.68
CA CYS A 76 1.74 -9.12 4.42
C CYS A 76 1.91 -8.42 3.07
N GLY A 77 3.16 -8.15 2.67
CA GLY A 77 3.49 -7.57 1.37
C GLY A 77 3.19 -8.52 0.20
N ASP A 78 3.45 -9.81 0.38
CA ASP A 78 3.20 -10.85 -0.62
C ASP A 78 1.71 -11.14 -0.75
N ALA A 79 0.99 -11.24 0.37
CA ALA A 79 -0.47 -11.34 0.39
C ALA A 79 -1.12 -10.13 -0.28
N PHE A 80 -0.60 -8.93 -0.04
CA PHE A 80 -1.05 -7.71 -0.74
C PHE A 80 -0.84 -7.84 -2.26
N LEU A 81 0.37 -8.19 -2.70
CA LEU A 81 0.68 -8.29 -4.12
C LEU A 81 -0.14 -9.39 -4.80
N GLY A 82 -0.25 -10.56 -4.18
CA GLY A 82 -1.07 -11.67 -4.64
C GLY A 82 -2.54 -11.29 -4.75
N GLY A 83 -3.07 -10.59 -3.75
CA GLY A 83 -4.44 -10.05 -3.78
C GLY A 83 -4.65 -9.06 -4.95
N PHE A 84 -3.69 -8.18 -5.19
CA PHE A 84 -3.74 -7.25 -6.32
C PHE A 84 -3.78 -8.00 -7.66
N VAL A 85 -2.82 -8.90 -7.91
CA VAL A 85 -2.69 -9.64 -9.17
C VAL A 85 -3.92 -10.53 -9.41
N LEU A 86 -4.39 -11.23 -8.37
CA LEU A 86 -5.58 -12.07 -8.44
C LEU A 86 -6.81 -11.27 -8.85
N LYS A 87 -7.03 -10.11 -8.23
CA LYS A 87 -8.22 -9.31 -8.50
C LYS A 87 -8.12 -8.60 -9.84
N PHE A 88 -6.96 -8.03 -10.16
CA PHE A 88 -6.74 -7.28 -11.39
C PHE A 88 -6.79 -8.17 -12.63
N SER A 89 -6.26 -9.40 -12.56
CA SER A 89 -6.33 -10.36 -13.66
C SER A 89 -7.78 -10.64 -14.11
N LYS A 90 -8.73 -10.62 -13.17
CA LYS A 90 -10.15 -10.89 -13.40
C LYS A 90 -10.95 -9.66 -13.81
N THR A 91 -10.72 -8.51 -13.16
CA THR A 91 -11.62 -7.35 -13.33
C THR A 91 -11.03 -6.21 -14.14
N LYS A 92 -9.70 -6.19 -14.32
CA LYS A 92 -8.96 -5.07 -14.92
C LYS A 92 -9.26 -3.71 -14.27
N ASN A 93 -9.84 -3.71 -13.07
CA ASN A 93 -10.20 -2.51 -12.33
C ASN A 93 -9.15 -2.26 -11.24
N PHE A 94 -8.36 -1.20 -11.42
CA PHE A 94 -7.25 -0.87 -10.54
C PHE A 94 -7.70 -0.54 -9.12
N ALA A 95 -8.71 0.31 -8.98
CA ALA A 95 -9.22 0.76 -7.68
C ALA A 95 -9.77 -0.43 -6.86
N GLU A 96 -10.56 -1.29 -7.49
CA GLU A 96 -11.10 -2.50 -6.86
C GLU A 96 -9.97 -3.47 -6.45
N SER A 97 -8.96 -3.63 -7.32
CA SER A 97 -7.82 -4.51 -7.07
C SER A 97 -6.94 -4.00 -5.93
N LEU A 98 -6.71 -2.70 -5.85
CA LEU A 98 -5.99 -2.07 -4.74
C LEU A 98 -6.73 -2.24 -3.41
N ARG A 99 -8.07 -2.11 -3.43
CA ARG A 99 -8.90 -2.34 -2.25
C ARG A 99 -8.81 -3.80 -1.76
N TYR A 100 -8.84 -4.75 -2.70
CA TYR A 100 -8.69 -6.16 -2.41
C TYR A 100 -7.28 -6.50 -1.88
N ALA A 101 -6.23 -5.96 -2.50
CA ALA A 101 -4.85 -6.10 -2.07
C ALA A 101 -4.63 -5.64 -0.62
N ALA A 102 -5.12 -4.45 -0.28
CA ALA A 102 -5.05 -3.92 1.09
C ALA A 102 -5.79 -4.81 2.10
N SER A 103 -6.92 -5.39 1.68
CA SER A 103 -7.68 -6.34 2.51
C SER A 103 -6.90 -7.62 2.76
N ALA A 104 -6.23 -8.17 1.74
CA ALA A 104 -5.42 -9.38 1.86
C ALA A 104 -4.21 -9.18 2.79
N GLY A 105 -3.46 -8.09 2.62
CA GLY A 105 -2.35 -7.75 3.50
C GLY A 105 -2.79 -7.53 4.95
N THR A 106 -3.95 -6.91 5.16
CA THR A 106 -4.50 -6.68 6.51
C THR A 106 -5.00 -7.97 7.15
N ALA A 107 -5.65 -8.86 6.39
CA ALA A 107 -6.06 -10.17 6.88
C ALA A 107 -4.84 -11.01 7.30
N LYS A 108 -3.75 -10.98 6.52
CA LYS A 108 -2.50 -11.63 6.89
C LYS A 108 -1.91 -11.06 8.19
N ALA A 109 -1.96 -9.74 8.35
CA ALA A 109 -1.45 -9.08 9.56
C ALA A 109 -2.15 -9.51 10.85
N SER A 110 -3.44 -9.87 10.77
CA SER A 110 -4.24 -10.34 11.90
C SER A 110 -4.06 -11.83 12.25
N ARG A 111 -3.17 -12.54 11.55
CA ARG A 111 -2.86 -13.95 11.82
C ARG A 111 -1.51 -14.08 12.52
N PHE A 112 -1.42 -15.04 13.45
CA PHE A 112 -0.17 -15.32 14.17
C PHE A 112 0.81 -16.16 13.34
N ASP A 113 0.28 -17.12 12.57
CA ASP A 113 1.05 -18.00 11.68
C ASP A 113 1.69 -17.25 10.50
N THR A 114 2.39 -17.99 9.62
CA THR A 114 2.89 -17.48 8.32
C THR A 114 1.97 -17.82 7.15
N ASP A 115 0.86 -18.52 7.41
CA ASP A 115 -0.06 -19.01 6.39
C ASP A 115 -0.81 -17.89 5.68
N ILE A 116 -1.16 -18.15 4.42
CA ILE A 116 -1.94 -17.23 3.59
C ILE A 116 -3.37 -17.15 4.16
N PRO A 117 -3.97 -15.95 4.28
CA PRO A 117 -5.34 -15.82 4.76
C PRO A 117 -6.34 -16.49 3.79
N GLU A 118 -7.41 -17.06 4.35
CA GLU A 118 -8.52 -17.56 3.54
C GLU A 118 -9.25 -16.41 2.83
N ILE A 119 -9.92 -16.73 1.72
CA ILE A 119 -10.68 -15.75 0.93
C ILE A 119 -11.74 -15.07 1.80
N GLU A 120 -12.35 -15.81 2.73
CA GLU A 120 -13.39 -15.35 3.64
C GLU A 120 -12.85 -14.29 4.61
N ASP A 121 -11.61 -14.44 5.09
CA ASP A 121 -10.96 -13.44 5.94
C ASP A 121 -10.68 -12.15 5.16
N VAL A 122 -10.20 -12.29 3.92
CA VAL A 122 -10.02 -11.14 3.02
C VAL A 122 -11.35 -10.42 2.78
N LYS A 123 -12.44 -11.15 2.52
CA LYS A 123 -13.79 -10.58 2.32
C LYS A 123 -14.31 -9.87 3.58
N LYS A 124 -14.06 -10.40 4.79
CA LYS A 124 -14.44 -9.76 6.06
C LYS A 124 -13.76 -8.40 6.21
N ILE A 125 -12.46 -8.33 5.92
CA ILE A 125 -11.72 -7.06 5.95
C ILE A 125 -12.22 -6.12 4.85
N LEU A 126 -12.43 -6.61 3.63
CA LEU A 126 -12.83 -5.81 2.47
C LEU A 126 -14.08 -4.96 2.71
N LYS A 127 -15.05 -5.49 3.47
CA LYS A 127 -16.27 -4.76 3.88
C LYS A 127 -15.99 -3.49 4.70
N LYS A 128 -14.82 -3.42 5.35
CA LYS A 128 -14.38 -2.32 6.23
C LYS A 128 -13.32 -1.43 5.59
N VAL A 129 -12.92 -1.71 4.35
CA VAL A 129 -11.91 -0.93 3.62
C VAL A 129 -12.58 0.17 2.81
N SER A 130 -12.11 1.40 2.96
CA SER A 130 -12.54 2.53 2.13
C SER A 130 -11.47 2.91 1.11
N ILE A 131 -11.90 3.44 -0.03
CA ILE A 131 -11.04 3.92 -1.10
C ILE A 131 -11.51 5.30 -1.55
N GLN A 132 -10.57 6.19 -1.84
CA GLN A 132 -10.85 7.52 -2.35
C GLN A 132 -9.74 7.96 -3.31
N THR A 133 -10.04 8.89 -4.21
CA THR A 133 -9.03 9.50 -5.07
C THR A 133 -8.07 10.34 -4.23
N LEU A 134 -6.83 10.46 -4.70
CA LEU A 134 -5.83 11.30 -4.02
C LEU A 134 -6.24 12.77 -3.94
N ASP A 135 -6.96 13.27 -4.94
CA ASP A 135 -7.38 14.67 -4.99
C ASP A 135 -8.53 14.96 -4.00
N ALA A 136 -9.30 13.94 -3.61
CA ALA A 136 -10.34 14.03 -2.58
C ALA A 136 -9.82 13.84 -1.14
N LEU A 137 -8.50 13.71 -0.93
CA LEU A 137 -7.93 13.58 0.42
C LEU A 137 -7.95 14.91 1.17
N SER A 138 -8.59 14.90 2.35
CA SER A 138 -8.55 16.04 3.26
C SER A 138 -7.13 16.29 3.78
N GLU A 139 -6.81 17.57 4.02
CA GLU A 139 -5.55 17.96 4.66
C GLU A 139 -5.35 17.31 6.03
N ARG A 140 -6.43 17.07 6.77
CA ARG A 140 -6.39 16.35 8.04
C ARG A 140 -5.87 14.92 7.84
N THR A 141 -6.36 14.21 6.83
CA THR A 141 -5.92 12.85 6.52
C THR A 141 -4.45 12.83 6.08
N LYS A 142 -4.04 13.76 5.21
CA LYS A 142 -2.64 13.87 4.76
C LYS A 142 -1.69 14.10 5.94
N LYS A 143 -2.03 15.03 6.86
CA LYS A 143 -1.26 15.30 8.08
C LYS A 143 -1.21 14.09 9.02
N GLN A 144 -2.32 13.36 9.17
CA GLN A 144 -2.34 12.15 9.99
C GLN A 144 -1.41 11.07 9.42
N LEU A 145 -1.52 10.78 8.13
CA LEU A 145 -0.69 9.78 7.44
C LEU A 145 0.79 10.08 7.60
N LEU A 146 1.17 11.36 7.52
CA LEU A 146 2.54 11.81 7.70
C LEU A 146 3.04 11.63 9.15
N ARG A 147 2.22 11.99 10.15
CA ARG A 147 2.58 11.83 11.58
C ARG A 147 2.74 10.37 11.99
N GLU A 148 1.93 9.50 11.40
CA GLU A 148 1.95 8.07 11.68
C GLU A 148 2.97 7.32 10.81
N MET A 149 3.73 8.04 9.97
CA MET A 149 4.89 7.44 9.31
C MET A 149 5.87 7.01 10.39
N PRO A 150 6.27 5.73 10.41
CA PRO A 150 7.16 5.25 11.44
C PRO A 150 8.47 6.05 11.38
N GLU A 151 8.93 6.56 12.52
CA GLU A 151 10.30 7.02 12.66
C GLU A 151 11.23 5.81 12.68
N LYS A 152 12.43 5.94 12.12
CA LYS A 152 13.36 4.81 12.02
C LYS A 152 13.65 4.40 13.46
N LYS A 153 13.26 3.19 13.89
CA LYS A 153 13.93 2.58 15.04
C LYS A 153 15.40 2.47 14.60
N SER A 154 16.23 3.37 15.14
CA SER A 154 17.67 3.21 15.04
C SER A 154 17.95 1.81 15.55
N ILE A 155 18.48 0.95 14.69
CA ILE A 155 19.08 -0.29 15.15
C ILE A 155 20.31 0.19 15.92
N LYS A 156 20.17 0.38 17.24
CA LYS A 156 21.33 0.45 18.12
C LYS A 156 21.92 -0.96 18.13
N GLY A 157 23.13 -1.11 17.59
CA GLY A 157 23.87 -2.37 17.56
C GLY A 157 24.30 -2.78 16.17
N LEU A 158 25.21 -2.00 15.57
CA LEU A 158 26.42 -2.53 14.95
C LEU A 158 27.56 -2.20 15.90
#